data_AF-B9H3Q9-F1
#
_entry.id   AF-B9H3Q9-F1
#
_cell.length_a   1.000
_cell.length_b   1.000
_cell.length_c   1.000
_cell.angle_alpha   90.00
_cell.angle_beta   90.00
_cell.angle_gamma   90.00
#
_symmetry.space_group_name_H-M   'P 1'
#
loop_
_entity.id
_entity.type
_entity.pdbx_description
1 polymer ?
#
loop_
_entity_poly.entity_id
_entity_poly.type
_entity_poly.pdbx_seq_one_letter_code
_entity_poly.pdbx_strand_id
1 'polypeptide(L)'
;MINIPFPNDCINDEYLGHFFTYNVRTRDTYGKIINTYYANLTTIPSLMHFNTYPKVNIPDNGVLNVTVNYSIAWFLRTTACEAKLKCYWVWL
;
A
#
# COMPACT_ATOMS: atom_id res chain seq x y z
N MET A 1 13.22 0.99 15.51
CA MET A 1 12.17 0.48 14.62
C MET A 1 10.85 1.06 15.12
N ILE A 2 10.00 1.55 14.23
CA ILE A 2 8.73 2.21 14.60
C ILE A 2 7.60 1.40 13.97
N ASN A 3 6.59 1.05 14.76
CA ASN A 3 5.39 0.37 14.29
C ASN A 3 4.29 1.42 14.10
N ILE A 4 3.72 1.45 12.90
CA ILE A 4 2.64 2.38 12.54
C ILE A 4 1.38 1.54 12.30
N PRO A 5 0.37 1.60 13.18
CA PRO A 5 -0.89 0.90 12.97
C PRO A 5 -1.72 1.59 11.89
N PHE A 6 -2.29 0.82 10.98
CA PHE A 6 -3.25 1.29 9.97
C PHE A 6 -4.38 0.25 9.82
N PRO A 7 -5.58 0.67 9.43
CA PRO A 7 -6.69 -0.26 9.24
C PRO A 7 -6.40 -1.25 8.11
N ASN A 8 -6.92 -2.46 8.26
CA ASN A 8 -6.80 -3.48 7.23
C ASN A 8 -8.07 -3.49 6.40
N ASP A 9 -7.93 -3.17 5.12
CA ASP A 9 -9.00 -3.20 4.14
C ASP A 9 -8.88 -4.44 3.27
N CYS A 10 -10.01 -4.83 2.69
CA CYS A 10 -10.01 -5.76 1.59
C CYS A 10 -9.98 -4.98 0.27
N ILE A 11 -8.92 -5.16 -0.50
CA ILE A 11 -8.71 -4.53 -1.80
C ILE A 11 -9.22 -5.49 -2.87
N ASN A 12 -10.21 -5.03 -3.65
CA ASN A 12 -10.83 -5.78 -4.75
C ASN A 12 -11.38 -7.16 -4.36
N ASP A 13 -11.81 -7.36 -3.11
CA ASP A 13 -12.28 -8.68 -2.61
C ASP A 13 -11.23 -9.82 -2.65
N GLU A 14 -9.96 -9.47 -2.92
CA GLU A 14 -8.89 -10.45 -3.18
C GLU A 14 -7.71 -10.35 -2.21
N TYR A 15 -7.35 -9.14 -1.76
CA TYR A 15 -6.11 -8.90 -1.02
C TYR A 15 -6.33 -8.10 0.26
N LEU A 16 -5.62 -8.45 1.33
CA LEU A 16 -5.53 -7.65 2.55
C LEU A 16 -4.46 -6.57 2.40
N GLY A 17 -4.88 -5.32 2.55
CA GLY A 17 -3.97 -4.19 2.48
C GLY A 17 -4.66 -2.90 2.86
N HIS A 18 -4.00 -1.78 2.60
CA HIS A 18 -4.58 -0.46 2.81
C HIS A 18 -4.12 0.49 1.71
N PHE A 19 -5.02 1.39 1.30
CA PHE A 19 -4.69 2.48 0.40
C PHE A 19 -4.35 3.73 1.20
N PHE A 20 -3.13 4.21 1.03
CA PHE A 20 -2.73 5.53 1.47
C PHE A 20 -2.82 6.51 0.32
N THR A 21 -3.38 7.69 0.58
CA THR A 21 -3.33 8.81 -0.36
C THR A 21 -1.99 9.51 -0.25
N TYR A 22 -1.26 9.60 -1.36
CA TYR A 22 0.01 10.32 -1.44
C TYR A 22 -0.08 11.51 -2.39
N ASN A 23 0.16 12.71 -1.88
CA ASN A 23 0.27 13.91 -2.70
C ASN A 23 1.67 13.98 -3.31
N VAL A 24 1.71 13.89 -4.64
CA VAL A 24 2.96 13.93 -5.40
C VAL A 24 3.65 15.27 -5.18
N ARG A 25 4.97 15.24 -5.09
CA ARG A 25 5.83 16.43 -5.02
C ARG A 25 6.64 16.56 -6.30
N THR A 26 7.10 17.77 -6.57
CA THR A 26 7.98 18.04 -7.71
C THR A 26 9.17 17.09 -7.74
N ARG A 27 9.36 16.44 -8.91
CA ARG A 27 10.41 15.43 -9.19
C ARG A 27 10.26 14.11 -8.43
N ASP A 28 9.08 13.79 -7.94
CA ASP A 28 8.83 12.43 -7.44
C ASP A 28 8.79 11.43 -8.59
N THR A 29 9.28 10.23 -8.29
CA THR A 29 9.21 9.07 -9.16
C THR A 29 8.69 7.91 -8.33
N TYR A 30 8.10 6.88 -8.95
CA TYR A 30 7.66 5.70 -8.21
C TYR A 30 8.80 5.08 -7.39
N GLY A 31 10.02 5.04 -7.91
CA GLY A 31 11.18 4.53 -7.17
C GLY A 31 11.50 5.34 -5.91
N LYS A 32 11.45 6.68 -6.00
CA LYS A 32 11.66 7.56 -4.84
C LYS A 32 10.55 7.38 -3.80
N ILE A 33 9.29 7.29 -4.24
CA ILE A 33 8.15 7.09 -3.35
C ILE A 33 8.30 5.79 -2.56
N ILE A 34 8.60 4.69 -3.26
CA ILE A 34 8.75 3.37 -2.66
C ILE A 34 9.94 3.34 -1.69
N ASN A 35 11.13 3.73 -2.16
CA ASN A 35 12.36 3.51 -1.42
C ASN A 35 12.52 4.50 -0.24
N THR A 36 12.07 5.74 -0.43
CA THR A 36 12.31 6.82 0.53
C THR A 36 11.13 7.05 1.46
N TYR A 37 9.89 7.02 0.95
CA TYR A 37 8.71 7.41 1.73
C TYR A 37 7.91 6.22 2.27
N TYR A 38 7.91 5.10 1.56
CA TYR A 38 7.18 3.90 1.94
C TYR A 38 8.09 2.72 2.33
N ALA A 39 9.40 2.94 2.48
CA ALA A 39 10.37 1.95 2.95
C ALA A 39 10.24 0.56 2.29
N ASN A 40 9.99 0.52 0.98
CA ASN A 40 9.77 -0.70 0.19
C ASN A 40 8.53 -1.53 0.58
N LEU A 41 7.56 -0.96 1.30
CA LEU A 41 6.31 -1.61 1.67
C LEU A 41 5.28 -1.69 0.52
N THR A 42 5.61 -1.09 -0.62
CA THR A 42 4.81 -1.13 -1.85
C THR A 42 5.71 -1.36 -3.06
N THR A 43 5.14 -1.65 -4.22
CA THR A 43 5.89 -2.01 -5.43
C THR A 43 5.49 -1.15 -6.62
N ILE A 44 6.41 -0.98 -7.59
CA ILE A 44 6.13 -0.23 -8.82
C ILE A 44 4.94 -0.83 -9.58
N PRO A 45 4.83 -2.17 -9.78
CA PRO A 45 3.67 -2.76 -10.42
C PRO A 45 2.35 -2.41 -9.72
N SER A 46 2.30 -2.45 -8.39
CA SER A 46 1.10 -2.04 -7.63
C SER A 46 0.75 -0.58 -7.87
N LEU A 47 1.73 0.32 -7.79
CA LEU A 47 1.50 1.75 -8.04
C LEU A 47 1.00 2.00 -9.47
N MET A 48 1.56 1.32 -10.47
CA MET A 48 1.08 1.45 -11.85
C MET A 48 -0.28 0.81 -12.08
N HIS A 49 -0.63 -0.23 -11.34
CA HIS A 49 -1.92 -0.91 -11.48
C HIS A 49 -3.07 -0.05 -10.92
N PHE A 50 -2.84 0.60 -9.78
CA PHE A 50 -3.88 1.38 -9.09
C PHE A 50 -3.89 2.87 -9.45
N ASN A 51 -2.98 3.33 -10.32
CA ASN A 51 -2.91 4.73 -10.74
C ASN A 51 -2.79 4.84 -12.26
N THR A 52 -3.41 5.87 -12.83
CA THR A 52 -3.40 6.13 -14.27
C THR A 52 -2.11 6.83 -14.75
N TYR A 53 -1.21 7.19 -13.84
CA TYR A 53 -0.01 7.94 -14.17
C TYR A 53 1.10 7.05 -14.75
N PRO A 54 1.73 7.49 -15.86
CA PRO A 54 2.82 6.75 -16.47
C PRO A 54 4.06 6.74 -15.56
N LYS A 55 4.82 5.64 -15.61
CA LYS A 55 6.02 5.43 -14.76
C LYS A 55 7.05 6.55 -14.80
N VAL A 56 7.20 7.20 -15.96
CA VAL A 56 8.23 8.20 -16.23
C VAL A 56 7.75 9.64 -16.07
N ASN A 57 6.44 9.86 -15.86
CA ASN A 57 5.88 11.20 -15.78
C ASN A 57 4.67 11.23 -14.84
N ILE A 58 4.95 11.31 -13.55
CA ILE A 58 3.92 11.54 -12.54
C ILE A 58 3.73 13.05 -12.42
N PRO A 59 2.50 13.58 -12.56
CA PRO A 59 2.27 15.01 -12.45
C PRO A 59 2.59 15.52 -11.04
N ASP A 60 3.30 16.65 -10.95
CA ASP A 60 3.79 17.26 -9.69
C ASP A 60 2.70 17.60 -8.67
N ASN A 61 1.44 17.70 -9.11
CA ASN A 61 0.25 17.94 -8.28
C ASN A 61 -0.72 16.75 -8.28
N GLY A 62 -0.25 15.58 -8.71
CA GLY A 62 -1.02 14.35 -8.74
C GLY A 62 -1.29 13.80 -7.36
N VAL A 63 -2.30 12.94 -7.29
CA VAL A 63 -2.63 12.17 -6.09
C VAL A 63 -2.51 10.70 -6.44
N LEU A 64 -1.70 9.98 -5.69
CA LEU A 64 -1.46 8.55 -5.86
C LEU A 64 -2.19 7.74 -4.79
N ASN A 65 -2.80 6.66 -5.22
CA ASN A 65 -3.25 5.56 -4.38
C ASN A 65 -2.08 4.61 -4.16
N VAL A 66 -1.53 4.61 -2.95
CA VAL A 66 -0.41 3.75 -2.57
C VAL A 66 -0.94 2.57 -1.78
N THR A 67 -0.91 1.39 -2.39
CA THR A 67 -1.29 0.14 -1.74
C THR A 67 -0.14 -0.44 -0.95
N VAL A 68 -0.35 -0.67 0.35
CA VAL A 68 0.56 -1.45 1.19
C VAL A 68 -0.11 -2.79 1.48
N ASN A 69 0.52 -3.88 1.05
CA ASN A 69 0.02 -5.23 1.28
C ASN A 69 0.47 -5.73 2.65
N TYR A 70 -0.41 -6.48 3.31
CA TYR A 70 -0.10 -7.14 4.56
C TYR A 70 0.21 -8.63 4.31
N SER A 71 1.23 -9.18 4.97
CA SER A 71 1.42 -10.64 5.08
C SER A 71 1.15 -11.09 6.51
N ILE A 72 0.00 -11.74 6.77
CA ILE A 72 -0.32 -12.33 8.08
C ILE A 72 0.25 -13.75 8.08
N ALA A 73 1.46 -13.93 8.62
CA ALA A 73 2.08 -15.25 8.77
C ALA A 73 1.34 -16.21 9.75
N TRP A 74 0.21 -15.79 10.34
CA TRP A 74 -0.50 -16.55 11.39
C TRP A 74 -1.99 -16.86 11.14
N PHE A 75 -2.56 -16.54 9.98
CA PHE A 75 -3.95 -16.90 9.65
C PHE A 75 -4.02 -17.67 8.33
N LEU A 76 -3.74 -18.98 8.38
CA LEU A 76 -3.82 -19.88 7.23
C LEU A 76 -5.23 -20.47 6.97
N ARG A 77 -6.34 -19.94 7.52
CA ARG A 77 -7.67 -20.58 7.34
C ARG A 77 -8.89 -19.66 7.29
N THR A 78 -8.79 -18.51 6.65
CA THR A 78 -9.97 -17.75 6.19
C THR A 78 -9.64 -17.20 4.82
N THR A 79 -10.58 -17.20 3.87
CA THR A 79 -10.37 -16.51 2.58
C THR A 79 -9.93 -15.07 2.87
N ALA A 80 -9.06 -14.50 2.03
CA ALA A 80 -8.31 -13.28 2.34
C ALA A 80 -9.18 -12.14 2.90
N CYS A 81 -10.45 -12.07 2.53
CA CYS A 81 -11.35 -10.98 2.88
C CYS A 81 -12.56 -11.34 3.77
N GLU A 82 -12.74 -12.60 4.18
CA GLU A 82 -13.89 -13.00 5.03
C GLU A 82 -13.74 -12.59 6.50
N ALA A 83 -12.58 -12.08 6.93
CA ALA A 83 -12.39 -11.58 8.28
C ALA A 83 -12.86 -10.11 8.42
N LYS A 84 -14.19 -9.89 8.39
CA LYS A 84 -14.72 -8.63 8.93
C LYS A 84 -14.36 -8.53 10.42
N LEU A 85 -13.64 -7.45 10.75
CA LEU A 85 -13.44 -6.90 12.10
C LEU A 85 -12.54 -7.69 13.05
N LYS A 86 -11.21 -7.69 12.82
CA LYS A 86 -10.24 -7.86 13.92
C LYS A 86 -8.98 -7.03 13.65
N CYS A 87 -9.00 -5.76 14.07
CA CYS A 87 -7.80 -4.92 14.20
C CYS A 87 -6.80 -5.60 15.13
N TYR A 88 -5.69 -6.14 14.63
CA TYR A 88 -4.63 -6.64 15.50
C TYR A 88 -3.24 -6.22 15.06
N TRP A 89 -2.46 -6.01 16.12
CA TRP A 89 -1.11 -5.49 16.24
C TRP A 89 -0.09 -6.35 15.48
N VAL A 90 0.74 -5.73 14.65
CA VAL A 90 1.94 -6.36 14.09
C VAL A 90 3.00 -6.41 15.18
N TRP A 91 3.42 -7.61 15.58
CA TRP A 91 4.62 -7.83 16.42
C TRP A 91 5.77 -8.36 15.55
N LEU A 92 6.99 -7.91 15.86
CA LEU A 92 8.24 -8.65 15.61
C LEU A 92 8.70 -9.25 16.94
#